data_AF-A0A101FGZ1-F1
#
_entry.id   AF-A0A101FGZ1-F1
#
_cell.length_a   1.000
_cell.length_b   1.000
_cell.length_c   1.000
_cell.angle_alpha   90.00
_cell.angle_beta   90.00
_cell.angle_gamma   90.00
#
_symmetry.space_group_name_H-M   'P 1'
#
loop_
_entity.id
_entity.type
_entity.pdbx_description
1 polymer ?
#
loop_
_entity_poly.entity_id
_entity_poly.type
_entity_poly.pdbx_seq_one_letter_code
_entity_poly.pdbx_strand_id
1 'polypeptide(L)'
;MNARELLLLAVFLYLAGGFLALLCNGYGRAAIKITGGTAFLASLAGIASAVLVLGGDRFQVVAPGWFPFTAFVLNMDALAGFFVLVISLIGTAASLYSLSYLEEYAARNPGVLGFLYNTFIASMILVVTAGDAFYFLIFWEVMTLTSYFLVVYEHNQASLKAGFLYFLVAHAGTCLIMASFLLFFAATGSFNFS
;
A
#
# COMPACT_ATOMS: atom_id res chain seq x y z
N MET A 1 -22.12 3.69 5.23
CA MET A 1 -21.07 3.78 4.20
C MET A 1 -21.05 2.47 3.45
N ASN A 2 -20.99 2.52 2.13
CA ASN A 2 -20.91 1.31 1.31
C ASN A 2 -19.47 0.77 1.28
N ALA A 3 -19.27 -0.49 0.89
CA ALA A 3 -17.93 -1.11 0.81
C ALA A 3 -16.94 -0.26 0.00
N ARG A 4 -17.38 0.30 -1.13
CA ARG A 4 -16.59 1.24 -1.95
C ARG A 4 -16.07 2.44 -1.17
N GLU A 5 -16.93 3.09 -0.40
CA GLU A 5 -16.56 4.31 0.35
C GLU A 5 -15.58 3.97 1.47
N LEU A 6 -15.74 2.81 2.10
CA LEU A 6 -14.84 2.33 3.16
C LEU A 6 -13.45 2.01 2.62
N LEU A 7 -13.34 1.37 1.45
CA LEU A 7 -12.05 1.11 0.81
C LEU A 7 -11.34 2.42 0.44
N LEU A 8 -12.06 3.36 -0.19
CA LEU A 8 -11.49 4.65 -0.57
C LEU A 8 -11.09 5.48 0.66
N LEU A 9 -11.89 5.41 1.73
CA LEU A 9 -11.54 6.02 3.01
C LEU A 9 -10.29 5.39 3.61
N ALA A 10 -10.15 4.06 3.59
CA ALA A 10 -8.97 3.36 4.10
C ALA A 10 -7.70 3.82 3.36
N VAL A 11 -7.71 3.79 2.03
CA VAL A 11 -6.57 4.25 1.21
C VAL A 11 -6.27 5.73 1.48
N PHE A 12 -7.30 6.58 1.54
CA PHE A 12 -7.13 8.00 1.86
C PHE A 12 -6.51 8.22 3.24
N LEU A 13 -6.97 7.52 4.27
CA LEU A 13 -6.46 7.64 5.64
C LEU A 13 -5.01 7.19 5.75
N TYR A 14 -4.61 6.11 5.07
CA TYR A 14 -3.19 5.74 5.01
C TYR A 14 -2.35 6.84 4.37
N LEU A 15 -2.71 7.28 3.16
CA LEU A 15 -1.91 8.28 2.45
C LEU A 15 -1.88 9.62 3.19
N ALA A 16 -3.04 10.14 3.60
CA ALA A 16 -3.14 11.38 4.37
C ALA A 16 -2.39 11.27 5.70
N GLY A 17 -2.51 10.14 6.41
CA GLY A 17 -1.79 9.88 7.65
C GLY A 17 -0.29 9.85 7.48
N GLY A 18 0.21 9.21 6.41
CA GLY A 18 1.62 9.21 6.05
C GLY A 18 2.14 10.61 5.74
N PHE A 19 1.42 11.38 4.91
CA PHE A 19 1.81 12.76 4.58
C PHE A 19 1.77 13.68 5.82
N LEU A 20 0.75 13.56 6.67
CA LEU A 20 0.66 14.33 7.91
C LEU A 20 1.80 13.97 8.88
N ALA A 21 2.15 12.68 9.00
CA ALA A 21 3.30 12.26 9.78
C ALA A 21 4.61 12.86 9.26
N LEU A 22 4.78 12.94 7.94
CA LEU A 22 5.94 13.56 7.30
C LEU A 22 6.01 15.08 7.58
N LEU A 23 4.88 15.79 7.49
CA LEU A 23 4.82 17.22 7.79
C LEU A 23 5.07 17.51 9.27
N CYS A 24 4.59 16.64 10.16
CA CYS A 24 4.80 16.73 11.60
C CYS A 24 6.12 16.11 12.07
N ASN A 25 7.05 15.79 11.17
CA ASN A 25 8.30 15.12 11.52
C ASN A 25 9.14 15.89 12.57
N GLY A 26 9.02 17.22 12.62
CA GLY A 26 9.64 18.06 13.66
C GLY A 26 9.04 17.91 15.08
N TYR A 27 7.86 17.30 15.20
CA TYR A 27 7.15 17.07 16.46
C TYR A 27 7.01 15.58 16.72
N GLY A 28 8.13 14.91 17.08
CA GLY A 28 8.25 13.44 17.13
C GLY A 28 7.07 12.68 17.73
N ARG A 29 6.57 13.08 18.91
CA ARG A 29 5.40 12.42 19.55
C ARG A 29 4.09 12.58 18.77
N ALA A 30 3.89 13.72 18.11
CA ALA A 30 2.70 13.94 17.28
C ALA A 30 2.77 13.10 16.00
N ALA A 31 3.92 13.04 15.34
CA ALA A 31 4.12 12.20 14.16
C ALA A 31 3.86 10.71 14.45
N ILE A 32 4.30 10.20 15.61
CA ILE A 32 4.07 8.82 16.03
C ILE A 32 2.57 8.54 16.22
N LYS A 33 1.87 9.41 16.95
CA LYS A 33 0.42 9.26 17.19
C LYS A 33 -0.40 9.39 15.92
N ILE A 34 -0.04 10.31 15.03
CA ILE A 34 -0.68 10.45 13.72
C ILE A 34 -0.48 9.17 12.93
N THR A 35 0.76 8.70 12.79
CA THR A 35 1.11 7.48 12.05
C THR A 35 0.29 6.27 12.52
N GLY A 36 0.37 5.93 13.80
CA GLY A 36 -0.31 4.75 14.35
C GLY A 36 -1.83 4.94 14.38
N GLY A 37 -2.32 6.12 14.73
CA GLY A 37 -3.74 6.42 14.81
C GLY A 37 -4.44 6.38 13.45
N THR A 38 -3.86 6.99 12.41
CA THR A 38 -4.43 6.95 11.07
C THR A 38 -4.32 5.57 10.46
N ALA A 39 -3.21 4.86 10.65
CA ALA A 39 -3.05 3.49 10.16
C ALA A 39 -4.07 2.54 10.81
N PHE A 40 -4.33 2.70 12.11
CA PHE A 40 -5.33 1.92 12.84
C PHE A 40 -6.74 2.17 12.30
N LEU A 41 -7.14 3.43 12.16
CA LEU A 41 -8.45 3.79 11.59
C LEU A 41 -8.59 3.33 10.13
N ALA A 42 -7.53 3.47 9.33
CA ALA A 42 -7.50 2.99 7.95
C ALA A 42 -7.65 1.46 7.88
N SER A 43 -6.98 0.73 8.79
CA SER A 43 -7.08 -0.72 8.90
C SER A 43 -8.50 -1.16 9.27
N LEU A 44 -9.15 -0.48 10.22
CA LEU A 44 -10.54 -0.77 10.59
C LEU A 44 -11.51 -0.52 9.42
N ALA A 45 -11.32 0.56 8.67
CA ALA A 45 -12.10 0.84 7.47
C ALA A 45 -11.88 -0.23 6.38
N GLY A 46 -10.63 -0.71 6.22
CA GLY A 46 -10.29 -1.81 5.31
C GLY A 46 -10.94 -3.14 5.72
N ILE A 47 -10.92 -3.49 7.01
CA ILE A 47 -11.64 -4.67 7.54
C ILE A 47 -13.14 -4.56 7.26
N ALA A 48 -13.74 -3.41 7.57
CA ALA A 48 -15.17 -3.19 7.33
C ALA A 48 -15.54 -3.32 5.85
N SER A 49 -14.72 -2.75 4.95
CA SER A 49 -14.89 -2.92 3.50
C SER A 49 -14.79 -4.38 3.09
N ALA A 50 -13.80 -5.11 3.60
CA ALA A 50 -13.57 -6.51 3.24
C ALA A 50 -14.70 -7.43 3.70
N VAL A 51 -15.22 -7.23 4.91
CA VAL A 51 -16.34 -8.02 5.46
C VAL A 51 -17.61 -7.85 4.61
N LEU A 52 -17.91 -6.63 4.16
CA LEU A 52 -19.07 -6.38 3.29
C LEU A 52 -18.93 -7.11 1.94
N VAL A 53 -17.75 -7.07 1.34
CA VAL A 53 -17.47 -7.75 0.06
C VAL A 53 -17.52 -9.27 0.19
N LEU A 54 -16.99 -9.82 1.29
CA LEU A 54 -17.12 -11.25 1.58
C LEU A 54 -18.57 -11.67 1.86
N GLY A 55 -19.42 -10.72 2.27
CA GLY A 55 -20.87 -10.91 2.43
C GLY A 55 -21.67 -10.93 1.12
N GLY A 56 -21.01 -10.71 -0.03
CA GLY A 56 -21.63 -10.77 -1.35
C GLY A 56 -21.66 -9.43 -2.10
N ASP A 57 -21.21 -8.33 -1.48
CA ASP A 57 -20.99 -7.09 -2.21
C ASP A 57 -19.83 -7.24 -3.20
N ARG A 58 -19.95 -6.61 -4.35
CA ARG A 58 -18.85 -6.47 -5.32
C ARG A 58 -18.96 -5.12 -5.97
N PHE A 59 -17.84 -4.47 -6.19
CA PHE A 59 -17.83 -3.19 -6.87
C PHE A 59 -16.58 -3.02 -7.71
N GLN A 60 -16.74 -2.21 -8.75
CA GLN A 60 -15.67 -1.75 -9.59
C GLN A 60 -15.68 -0.23 -9.56
N VAL A 61 -14.51 0.38 -9.37
CA VAL A 61 -14.31 1.82 -9.50
C VAL A 61 -13.53 2.03 -10.79
N VAL A 62 -14.16 2.70 -11.76
CA VAL A 62 -13.50 3.10 -13.00
C VAL A 62 -13.38 4.62 -12.98
N ALA A 63 -12.15 5.11 -13.15
CA ALA A 63 -11.86 6.53 -13.29
C ALA A 63 -10.95 6.75 -14.51
N PRO A 64 -10.94 7.97 -15.08
CA PRO A 64 -9.95 8.33 -16.09
C PRO A 64 -8.54 8.07 -15.55
N GLY A 65 -7.77 7.26 -16.26
CA GLY A 65 -6.37 7.06 -15.92
C GLY A 65 -5.58 8.34 -16.17
N TRP A 66 -4.40 8.43 -15.56
CA TRP A 66 -3.45 9.51 -15.83
C TRP A 66 -2.82 9.39 -17.22
N PHE A 67 -2.88 8.19 -17.79
CA PHE A 67 -2.34 7.89 -19.10
C PHE A 67 -3.48 7.63 -20.09
N PRO A 68 -3.36 8.08 -21.36
CA PRO A 68 -4.43 7.95 -22.34
C PRO A 68 -4.66 6.49 -22.80
N PHE A 69 -3.71 5.59 -22.52
CA PHE A 69 -3.75 4.19 -22.96
C PHE A 69 -4.32 3.22 -21.92
N THR A 70 -4.63 3.67 -20.69
CA THR A 70 -5.20 2.82 -19.64
C THR A 70 -6.15 3.62 -18.73
N ALA A 71 -7.22 2.98 -18.28
CA ALA A 71 -8.14 3.54 -17.29
C ALA A 71 -7.71 3.14 -15.88
N PHE A 72 -7.96 3.99 -14.89
CA PHE A 72 -7.77 3.61 -13.50
C PHE A 72 -8.93 2.73 -13.06
N VAL A 73 -8.67 1.43 -12.91
CA VAL A 73 -9.67 0.43 -12.51
C VAL A 73 -9.27 -0.17 -11.16
N LEU A 74 -10.15 -0.05 -10.18
CA LEU A 74 -10.11 -0.85 -8.96
C LEU A 74 -11.25 -1.86 -8.97
N ASN A 75 -10.92 -3.13 -8.82
CA ASN A 75 -11.89 -4.20 -8.74
C ASN A 75 -11.85 -4.82 -7.33
N MET A 76 -13.01 -4.92 -6.70
CA MET A 76 -13.16 -5.49 -5.38
C MET A 76 -14.16 -6.63 -5.45
N ASP A 77 -13.62 -7.84 -5.56
CA ASP A 77 -14.34 -9.11 -5.54
C ASP A 77 -14.04 -9.89 -4.24
N ALA A 78 -14.57 -11.11 -4.10
CA ALA A 78 -14.36 -11.92 -2.91
C ALA A 78 -12.88 -12.27 -2.66
N LEU A 79 -12.07 -12.40 -3.72
CA LEU A 79 -10.64 -12.71 -3.61
C LEU A 79 -9.86 -11.49 -3.12
N ALA A 80 -10.08 -10.33 -3.75
CA ALA A 80 -9.50 -9.07 -3.30
C ALA A 80 -9.96 -8.75 -1.87
N GLY A 81 -11.24 -8.96 -1.55
CA GLY A 81 -11.81 -8.83 -0.21
C GLY A 81 -11.08 -9.67 0.84
N PHE A 82 -10.79 -10.93 0.52
CA PHE A 82 -10.00 -11.79 1.41
C PHE A 82 -8.60 -11.23 1.67
N PHE A 83 -7.86 -10.82 0.63
CA PHE A 83 -6.52 -10.27 0.83
C PHE A 83 -6.53 -8.93 1.57
N VAL A 84 -7.48 -8.04 1.26
CA VAL A 84 -7.65 -6.77 1.99
C VAL A 84 -7.96 -7.02 3.47
N LEU A 85 -8.74 -8.04 3.80
CA LEU A 85 -9.00 -8.43 5.20
C LEU A 85 -7.69 -8.83 5.90
N VAL A 86 -6.90 -9.71 5.29
CA VAL A 86 -5.62 -10.18 5.86
C VAL A 86 -4.65 -9.02 6.04
N ILE A 87 -4.48 -8.17 5.02
CA ILE A 87 -3.60 -6.99 5.07
C ILE A 87 -4.06 -6.04 6.18
N SER A 88 -5.36 -5.80 6.31
CA SER A 88 -5.90 -4.87 7.29
C SER A 88 -5.86 -5.40 8.72
N LEU A 89 -6.00 -6.73 8.93
CA LEU A 89 -5.81 -7.35 10.24
C LEU A 89 -4.36 -7.22 10.71
N ILE A 90 -3.41 -7.54 9.84
CA ILE A 90 -1.98 -7.37 10.13
C ILE A 90 -1.66 -5.89 10.32
N GLY A 91 -2.21 -5.01 9.48
CA GLY A 91 -2.09 -3.56 9.59
C GLY A 91 -2.58 -3.02 10.94
N THR A 92 -3.69 -3.56 11.45
CA THR A 92 -4.22 -3.21 12.78
C THR A 92 -3.21 -3.56 13.88
N ALA A 93 -2.72 -4.79 13.90
CA ALA A 93 -1.73 -5.23 14.90
C ALA A 93 -0.42 -4.44 14.79
N ALA A 94 0.07 -4.24 13.56
CA ALA A 94 1.27 -3.47 13.28
C ALA A 94 1.12 -1.99 13.67
N SER A 95 -0.05 -1.38 13.48
CA SER A 95 -0.30 0.02 13.82
C SER A 95 -0.26 0.24 15.34
N LEU A 96 -0.82 -0.69 16.13
CA LEU A 96 -0.73 -0.66 17.58
C LEU A 96 0.71 -0.83 18.06
N TYR A 97 1.46 -1.76 17.46
CA TYR A 97 2.87 -1.95 17.77
C TYR A 97 3.73 -0.75 17.36
N SER A 98 3.41 -0.09 16.25
CA SER A 98 4.15 1.06 15.73
C SER A 98 4.20 2.23 16.71
N LEU A 99 3.17 2.40 17.55
CA LEU A 99 3.14 3.48 18.54
C LEU A 99 4.28 3.35 19.56
N SER A 100 4.53 2.16 20.08
CA SER A 100 5.65 1.90 21.00
C SER A 100 6.97 1.79 20.26
N TYR A 101 6.99 1.19 19.07
CA TYR A 101 8.22 0.98 18.30
C TYR A 101 8.84 2.30 17.82
N LEU A 102 8.03 3.22 17.31
CA LEU A 102 8.54 4.51 16.80
C LEU A 102 9.02 5.45 17.90
N GLU A 103 8.68 5.20 19.18
CA GLU A 103 9.24 5.95 20.31
C GLU A 103 10.76 5.74 20.43
N GLU A 104 11.26 4.54 20.08
CA GLU A 104 12.70 4.25 20.03
C GLU A 104 13.41 5.09 18.95
N TYR A 105 12.67 5.47 17.90
CA TYR A 105 13.15 6.28 16.78
C TYR A 105 12.78 7.76 16.89
N ALA A 106 12.27 8.22 18.04
CA ALA A 106 11.80 9.60 18.20
C ALA A 106 12.89 10.65 17.93
N ALA A 107 14.17 10.31 18.14
CA ALA A 107 15.32 11.17 17.84
C ALA A 107 15.79 11.11 16.37
N ARG A 108 15.27 10.17 15.57
CA ARG A 108 15.65 9.90 14.19
C ARG A 108 14.42 9.94 13.29
N ASN A 109 13.79 11.11 13.15
CA ASN A 109 12.75 11.39 12.14
C ASN A 109 11.59 10.36 12.04
N PRO A 110 10.79 10.15 13.10
CA PRO A 110 9.70 9.17 13.10
C PRO A 110 8.64 9.42 12.01
N GLY A 111 8.53 10.65 11.49
CA GLY A 111 7.59 10.99 10.42
C GLY A 111 7.91 10.34 9.08
N VAL A 112 9.20 10.12 8.76
CA VAL A 112 9.62 9.45 7.53
C VAL A 112 9.25 7.97 7.58
N LEU A 113 9.52 7.31 8.71
CA LEU A 113 9.08 5.93 8.95
C LEU A 113 7.56 5.80 8.84
N GLY A 114 6.83 6.75 9.44
CA GLY A 114 5.38 6.75 9.38
C GLY A 114 4.81 6.92 7.97
N PHE A 115 5.43 7.80 7.17
CA PHE A 115 5.09 7.95 5.76
C PHE A 115 5.32 6.66 4.96
N LEU A 116 6.51 6.06 5.11
CA LEU A 116 6.87 4.84 4.39
C LEU A 116 5.96 3.67 4.81
N TYR A 117 5.69 3.52 6.10
CA TYR A 117 4.81 2.48 6.64
C TYR A 117 3.38 2.59 6.11
N ASN A 118 2.78 3.78 6.18
CA ASN A 118 1.41 3.98 5.69
C ASN A 118 1.34 3.80 4.16
N THR A 119 2.32 4.31 3.42
CA THR A 119 2.37 4.17 1.96
C THR A 119 2.54 2.71 1.55
N PHE A 120 3.34 1.95 2.29
CA PHE A 120 3.51 0.52 2.06
C PHE A 120 2.17 -0.23 2.18
N ILE A 121 1.43 -0.06 3.27
CA ILE A 121 0.14 -0.75 3.44
C ILE A 121 -0.90 -0.28 2.40
N ALA A 122 -0.96 1.04 2.12
CA ALA A 122 -1.84 1.56 1.07
C ALA A 122 -1.55 0.92 -0.29
N SER A 123 -0.27 0.84 -0.66
CA SER A 123 0.15 0.22 -1.92
C SER A 123 -0.17 -1.27 -1.97
N MET A 124 -0.03 -2.03 -0.88
CA MET A 124 -0.44 -3.44 -0.83
C MET A 124 -1.93 -3.62 -1.11
N ILE A 125 -2.79 -2.77 -0.53
CA ILE A 125 -4.24 -2.78 -0.78
C ILE A 125 -4.53 -2.45 -2.25
N LEU A 126 -3.83 -1.48 -2.82
CA LEU A 126 -4.00 -1.08 -4.23
C LEU A 126 -3.52 -2.17 -5.20
N VAL A 127 -2.44 -2.90 -4.88
CA VAL A 127 -1.97 -4.05 -5.69
C VAL A 127 -3.05 -5.12 -5.79
N VAL A 128 -3.66 -5.51 -4.67
CA VAL A 128 -4.66 -6.60 -4.66
C VAL A 128 -6.02 -6.19 -5.22
N THR A 129 -6.27 -4.88 -5.33
CA THR A 129 -7.52 -4.32 -5.88
C THR A 129 -7.34 -3.77 -7.29
N ALA A 130 -6.14 -3.82 -7.89
CA ALA A 130 -5.89 -3.32 -9.23
C ALA A 130 -6.64 -4.16 -10.28
N GLY A 131 -7.46 -3.51 -11.10
CA GLY A 131 -8.18 -4.15 -12.21
C GLY A 131 -7.45 -4.12 -13.55
N ASP A 132 -6.24 -3.55 -13.58
CA ASP A 132 -5.43 -3.35 -14.78
C ASP A 132 -3.96 -3.65 -14.49
N ALA A 133 -3.29 -4.27 -15.46
CA ALA A 133 -1.90 -4.72 -15.34
C ALA A 133 -0.89 -3.57 -15.18
N PHE A 134 -1.14 -2.43 -15.81
CA PHE A 134 -0.24 -1.28 -15.74
C PHE A 134 -0.30 -0.63 -14.35
N TYR A 135 -1.49 -0.37 -13.82
CA TYR A 135 -1.66 0.14 -12.45
C TYR A 135 -1.21 -0.86 -11.39
N PHE A 136 -1.42 -2.17 -11.63
CA PHE A 136 -0.85 -3.22 -10.80
C PHE A 136 0.68 -3.08 -10.68
N LEU A 137 1.39 -2.92 -11.80
CA LEU A 137 2.86 -2.74 -11.80
C LEU A 137 3.29 -1.46 -11.06
N ILE A 138 2.56 -0.36 -11.23
CA ILE A 138 2.86 0.89 -10.52
C ILE A 138 2.74 0.68 -9.01
N PHE A 139 1.63 0.11 -8.54
CA PHE A 139 1.43 -0.11 -7.11
C PHE A 139 2.40 -1.15 -6.56
N TRP A 140 2.76 -2.14 -7.37
CA TRP A 140 3.77 -3.13 -7.03
C TRP A 140 5.13 -2.47 -6.81
N GLU A 141 5.59 -1.59 -7.71
CA GLU A 141 6.85 -0.85 -7.53
C GLU A 141 6.80 0.10 -6.34
N VAL A 142 5.67 0.79 -6.10
CA VAL A 142 5.53 1.63 -4.89
C VAL A 142 5.66 0.78 -3.62
N MET A 143 5.08 -0.42 -3.61
CA MET A 143 5.18 -1.37 -2.49
C MET A 143 6.60 -1.86 -2.28
N THR A 144 7.33 -2.25 -3.33
CA THR A 144 8.72 -2.73 -3.21
C THR A 144 9.67 -1.61 -2.80
N LEU A 145 9.52 -0.40 -3.36
CA LEU A 145 10.34 0.76 -3.03
C LEU A 145 10.13 1.20 -1.57
N THR A 146 8.88 1.29 -1.12
CA THR A 146 8.60 1.66 0.28
C THR A 146 9.13 0.61 1.25
N SER A 147 8.99 -0.68 0.94
CA SER A 147 9.60 -1.77 1.71
C SER A 147 11.12 -1.68 1.77
N TYR A 148 11.78 -1.40 0.64
CA TYR A 148 13.23 -1.22 0.57
C TYR A 148 13.71 -0.10 1.51
N PHE A 149 13.05 1.07 1.47
CA PHE A 149 13.42 2.19 2.33
C PHE A 149 13.17 1.89 3.82
N LEU A 150 12.13 1.11 4.15
CA LEU A 150 11.90 0.65 5.52
C LEU A 150 13.03 -0.26 6.02
N VAL A 151 13.50 -1.20 5.20
CA VAL A 151 14.61 -2.11 5.55
C VAL A 151 15.93 -1.36 5.74
N VAL A 152 16.19 -0.37 4.88
CA VAL A 152 17.46 0.39 4.90
C VAL A 152 17.46 1.50 5.95
N TYR A 153 16.33 1.78 6.60
CA TYR A 153 16.16 2.94 7.49
C TYR A 153 17.19 3.06 8.63
N GLU A 154 17.63 1.95 9.21
CA GLU A 154 18.65 1.96 10.28
C GLU A 154 20.06 2.40 9.80
N HIS A 155 20.29 2.49 8.49
CA HIS A 155 21.55 2.87 7.85
C HIS A 155 22.78 2.04 8.30
N ASN A 156 22.56 0.82 8.82
CA ASN A 156 23.64 -0.10 9.16
C ASN A 156 24.19 -0.78 7.88
N GLN A 157 25.48 -1.12 7.86
CA GLN A 157 26.14 -1.82 6.76
C GLN A 157 25.46 -3.16 6.42
N ALA A 158 24.94 -3.86 7.43
CA ALA A 158 24.17 -5.09 7.23
C ALA A 158 22.81 -4.80 6.57
N SER A 159 22.07 -3.80 7.05
CA SER A 159 20.77 -3.39 6.52
C SER A 159 20.86 -2.85 5.08
N LEU A 160 21.93 -2.14 4.75
CA LEU A 160 22.21 -1.66 3.38
C LEU A 160 22.43 -2.82 2.40
N LYS A 161 23.23 -3.82 2.78
CA LYS A 161 23.47 -5.00 1.94
C LYS A 161 22.20 -5.84 1.76
N ALA A 162 21.47 -6.07 2.85
CA ALA A 162 20.21 -6.82 2.82
C ALA A 162 19.15 -6.11 1.96
N GLY A 163 18.99 -4.79 2.16
CA GLY A 163 18.09 -3.97 1.36
C GLY A 163 18.47 -3.99 -0.12
N PHE A 164 19.76 -3.84 -0.45
CA PHE A 164 20.20 -3.84 -1.85
C PHE A 164 19.92 -5.18 -2.54
N LEU A 165 20.18 -6.30 -1.86
CA LEU A 165 19.88 -7.64 -2.40
C LEU A 165 18.37 -7.84 -2.57
N TYR A 166 17.57 -7.40 -1.60
CA TYR A 166 16.11 -7.41 -1.70
C TYR A 166 15.61 -6.58 -2.90
N PHE A 167 16.11 -5.35 -3.05
CA PHE A 167 15.75 -4.47 -4.15
C PHE A 167 16.09 -5.08 -5.51
N LEU A 168 17.29 -5.66 -5.65
CA LEU A 168 17.72 -6.26 -6.91
C LEU A 168 16.84 -7.45 -7.29
N VAL A 169 16.54 -8.34 -6.34
CA VAL A 169 15.68 -9.51 -6.58
C VAL A 169 14.24 -9.07 -6.89
N ALA A 170 13.70 -8.12 -6.13
CA ALA A 170 12.34 -7.60 -6.33
C ALA A 170 12.19 -6.89 -7.69
N HIS A 171 13.17 -6.09 -8.08
CA HIS A 171 13.14 -5.36 -9.35
C HIS A 171 13.36 -6.27 -10.55
N ALA A 172 14.25 -7.28 -10.43
CA ALA A 172 14.37 -8.32 -11.45
C ALA A 172 13.05 -9.09 -11.64
N GLY A 173 12.36 -9.44 -10.54
CA GLY A 173 11.02 -10.03 -10.59
C GLY A 173 10.01 -9.12 -11.29
N THR A 174 10.01 -7.83 -10.98
CA THR A 174 9.09 -6.86 -11.59
C THR A 174 9.35 -6.70 -13.09
N CYS A 175 10.61 -6.69 -13.53
CA CYS A 175 10.96 -6.71 -14.96
C CYS A 175 10.39 -7.93 -15.69
N LEU A 176 10.42 -9.12 -15.08
CA LEU A 176 9.85 -10.33 -15.66
C LEU A 176 8.31 -10.27 -15.73
N ILE A 177 7.66 -9.78 -14.68
CA ILE A 177 6.20 -9.58 -14.67
C ILE A 177 5.79 -8.56 -15.73
N MET A 178 6.53 -7.44 -15.84
CA MET A 178 6.31 -6.43 -16.86
C MET A 178 6.47 -7.01 -18.27
N ALA A 179 7.51 -7.80 -18.53
CA ALA A 179 7.68 -8.49 -19.81
C ALA A 179 6.48 -9.40 -20.12
N SER A 180 5.98 -10.14 -19.13
CA SER A 180 4.78 -10.98 -19.27
C SER A 180 3.54 -10.17 -19.67
N PHE A 181 3.25 -9.06 -18.98
CA PHE A 181 2.10 -8.22 -19.32
C PHE A 181 2.23 -7.53 -20.68
N LEU A 182 3.43 -7.15 -21.10
CA LEU A 182 3.67 -6.63 -22.45
C LEU A 182 3.41 -7.70 -23.52
N LEU A 183 3.78 -8.96 -23.27
CA LEU A 183 3.46 -10.07 -24.17
C LEU A 183 1.94 -10.31 -24.26
N PHE A 184 1.24 -10.27 -23.13
CA PHE A 184 -0.23 -10.37 -23.14
C PHE A 184 -0.87 -9.20 -23.89
N PHE A 185 -0.41 -7.98 -23.65
CA PHE A 185 -0.90 -6.79 -24.36
C PHE A 185 -0.67 -6.90 -25.88
N ALA A 186 0.48 -7.42 -26.31
CA ALA A 186 0.74 -7.64 -27.73
C ALA A 186 -0.26 -8.62 -28.38
N ALA A 187 -0.82 -9.56 -27.60
CA ALA A 187 -1.81 -10.52 -28.07
C ALA A 187 -3.26 -10.01 -27.96
N THR A 188 -3.61 -9.26 -26.92
CA THR A 188 -5.00 -8.86 -26.61
C THR A 188 -5.31 -7.40 -26.97
N GLY A 189 -4.30 -6.53 -27.06
CA GLY A 189 -4.46 -5.09 -27.20
C GLY A 189 -5.01 -4.36 -25.97
N SER A 190 -5.11 -5.03 -24.81
CA SER A 190 -5.68 -4.48 -23.57
C SER A 190 -4.87 -4.87 -22.34
N PHE A 191 -4.73 -3.94 -21.39
CA PHE A 191 -4.14 -4.17 -20.07
C PHE A 191 -5.19 -4.50 -18.99
N ASN A 192 -6.47 -4.43 -19.33
CA ASN A 192 -7.55 -4.76 -18.41
C ASN A 192 -7.58 -6.27 -18.14
N PHE A 193 -7.80 -6.65 -16.88
CA PHE A 193 -7.96 -8.06 -16.50
C PHE A 193 -9.37 -8.61 -16.78
N SER A 194 -10.33 -7.75 -17.09
CA SER A 194 -11.73 -8.09 -17.43
C SER A 194 -12.02 -7.89 -18.91
#